data_AF-A0AAW8HUC7-F1
#
_entry.id   AF-A0AAW8HUC7-F1
#
_cell.length_a   1.000
_cell.length_b   1.000
_cell.length_c   1.000
_cell.angle_alpha   90.00
_cell.angle_beta   90.00
_cell.angle_gamma   90.00
#
_symmetry.space_group_name_H-M   'P 1'
#
loop_
_entity.id
_entity.type
_entity.pdbx_description
1 polymer ?
#
loop_
_entity_poly.entity_id
_entity_poly.type
_entity_poly.pdbx_seq_one_letter_code
_entity_poly.pdbx_strand_id
1 'polypeptide(L)'
;MTGLSVGYAVLQLIHATDISLYALVDGLQYERCFGEPLFFQQHITAPLFDRPPDSRIAFAGPWLIRIGDMTGSQEKLAVLEAALPSVSWLATATAAQTLVIHLQQNMNIVLPDGQAALLRLQDPRVLLRLAGTLDSQQHHRLTAPVHEWTTTVDGKPWSFKQRTFLC
;
A
#
# COMPACT_ATOMS: atom_id res chain seq x y z
N MET A 1 21.94 0.34 -14.31
CA MET A 1 21.33 1.62 -13.90
C MET A 1 20.07 1.27 -13.13
N THR A 2 20.18 1.23 -11.80
CA THR A 2 19.07 0.92 -10.90
C THR A 2 18.04 2.04 -11.01
N GLY A 3 16.88 1.73 -11.60
CA GLY A 3 15.75 2.65 -11.58
C GLY A 3 15.41 2.99 -10.14
N LEU A 4 15.33 4.29 -9.82
CA LEU A 4 14.84 4.75 -8.53
C LEU A 4 13.40 4.25 -8.39
N SER A 5 13.17 3.34 -7.44
CA SER A 5 11.81 2.88 -7.10
C SER A 5 10.96 4.07 -6.67
N VAL A 6 9.65 4.02 -6.92
CA VAL A 6 8.71 5.07 -6.48
C VAL A 6 8.79 5.26 -4.96
N GLY A 7 9.05 4.21 -4.20
CA GLY A 7 9.29 4.31 -2.75
C GLY A 7 10.47 5.22 -2.42
N TYR A 8 11.55 5.16 -3.20
CA TYR A 8 12.70 6.05 -3.04
C TYR A 8 12.35 7.50 -3.41
N ALA A 9 11.60 7.71 -4.50
CA ALA A 9 11.13 9.05 -4.87
C ALA A 9 10.26 9.66 -3.76
N VAL A 10 9.38 8.86 -3.14
CA VAL A 10 8.57 9.29 -1.99
C VAL A 10 9.43 9.58 -0.76
N LEU A 11 10.45 8.79 -0.46
CA LEU A 11 11.39 9.07 0.64
C LEU A 11 12.04 10.45 0.48
N GLN A 12 12.42 10.84 -0.75
CA GLN A 12 12.97 12.16 -1.02
C GLN A 12 11.94 13.29 -0.86
N LEU A 13 10.64 13.03 -1.03
CA LEU A 13 9.59 14.03 -0.80
C LEU A 13 9.31 14.30 0.69
N ILE A 14 9.75 13.41 1.59
CA ILE A 14 9.50 13.51 3.05
C ILE A 14 10.53 14.42 3.76
N HIS A 15 10.89 15.56 3.16
CA HIS A 15 11.79 16.55 3.81
C HIS A 15 11.16 17.28 5.02
N ALA A 16 9.94 16.92 5.44
CA ALA A 16 9.25 17.49 6.59
C ALA A 16 9.11 16.45 7.72
N THR A 17 9.54 16.86 8.92
CA THR A 17 9.42 16.13 10.18
C THR A 17 7.99 15.69 10.49
N ASP A 18 7.85 14.50 11.09
CA ASP A 18 6.63 13.83 11.58
C ASP A 18 5.79 13.01 10.56
N ILE A 19 6.36 12.69 9.39
CA ILE A 19 5.74 11.78 8.41
C ILE A 19 6.50 10.45 8.37
N SER A 20 5.77 9.34 8.43
CA SER A 20 6.29 7.98 8.19
C SER A 20 5.93 7.50 6.78
N LEU A 21 6.83 6.75 6.17
CA LEU A 21 6.56 6.03 4.94
C LEU A 21 6.17 4.59 5.25
N TYR A 22 5.10 4.12 4.63
CA TYR A 22 4.70 2.73 4.65
C TYR A 22 4.59 2.17 3.23
N ALA A 23 4.94 0.90 3.07
CA ALA A 23 4.57 0.11 1.90
C ALA A 23 3.33 -0.73 2.23
N LEU A 24 2.36 -0.75 1.31
CA LEU A 24 1.28 -1.72 1.31
C LEU A 24 1.61 -2.80 0.29
N VAL A 25 1.70 -4.04 0.75
CA VAL A 25 2.33 -5.15 0.03
C VAL A 25 1.40 -6.36 -0.05
N ASP A 26 1.36 -7.03 -1.20
CA ASP A 26 0.69 -8.33 -1.34
C ASP A 26 1.54 -9.43 -0.68
N GLY A 27 1.09 -9.96 0.45
CA GLY A 27 1.83 -10.93 1.25
C GLY A 27 2.10 -12.24 0.52
N LEU A 28 1.16 -12.70 -0.32
CA LEU A 28 1.36 -13.89 -1.13
C LEU A 28 2.40 -13.69 -2.22
N GLN A 29 2.40 -12.52 -2.88
CA GLN A 29 3.43 -12.21 -3.88
C GLN A 29 4.81 -12.02 -3.24
N TYR A 30 4.86 -11.43 -2.05
CA TYR A 30 6.09 -11.33 -1.27
C TYR A 30 6.66 -12.72 -0.96
N GLU A 31 5.84 -13.63 -0.43
CA GLU A 31 6.26 -15.00 -0.11
C GLU A 31 6.76 -15.74 -1.35
N ARG A 32 6.06 -15.63 -2.48
CA ARG A 32 6.47 -16.26 -3.73
C ARG A 32 7.78 -15.70 -4.29
N CYS A 33 8.03 -14.41 -4.09
CA CYS A 33 9.22 -13.75 -4.60
C CYS A 33 10.47 -14.05 -3.76
N PHE A 34 10.32 -14.21 -2.43
CA PHE A 34 11.45 -14.33 -1.50
C PHE A 34 11.56 -15.68 -0.80
N GLY A 35 10.55 -16.55 -0.93
CA GLY A 35 10.51 -17.86 -0.27
C GLY A 35 10.21 -17.81 1.23
N GLU A 36 9.81 -16.65 1.75
CA GLU A 36 9.50 -16.44 3.17
C GLU A 36 8.25 -15.54 3.33
N PRO A 37 7.32 -15.86 4.24
CA PRO A 37 6.17 -15.02 4.48
C PRO A 37 6.54 -13.80 5.33
N LEU A 38 5.67 -12.79 5.32
CA LEU A 38 5.74 -11.69 6.27
C LEU A 38 5.22 -12.13 7.64
N PHE A 39 5.83 -11.60 8.69
CA PHE A 39 5.44 -11.85 10.07
C PHE A 39 5.07 -10.53 10.76
N PHE A 40 4.16 -10.60 11.72
CA PHE A 40 3.79 -9.45 12.54
C PHE A 40 4.97 -9.04 13.43
N GLN A 41 5.33 -7.75 13.36
CA GLN A 41 6.31 -7.12 14.22
C GLN A 41 5.77 -5.78 14.66
N GLN A 42 5.65 -5.60 15.97
CA GLN A 42 5.02 -4.43 16.55
C GLN A 42 5.63 -3.13 16.01
N HIS A 43 4.77 -2.21 15.55
CA HIS A 43 5.11 -0.92 14.92
C HIS A 43 5.81 -0.99 13.55
N ILE A 44 6.14 -2.19 13.06
CA ILE A 44 6.96 -2.37 11.86
C ILE A 44 6.15 -3.03 10.74
N THR A 45 5.54 -4.18 11.00
CA THR A 45 4.74 -4.93 10.03
C THR A 45 3.40 -5.30 10.63
N ALA A 46 2.31 -5.06 9.90
CA ALA A 46 0.96 -5.41 10.32
C ALA A 46 0.15 -6.00 9.16
N PRO A 47 -0.49 -7.17 9.34
CA PRO A 47 -1.42 -7.70 8.35
C PRO A 47 -2.73 -6.90 8.39
N LEU A 48 -3.35 -6.68 7.23
CA LEU A 48 -4.70 -6.12 7.16
C LEU A 48 -5.77 -7.19 7.44
N PHE A 49 -5.45 -8.47 7.27
CA PHE A 49 -6.30 -9.59 7.68
C PHE A 49 -5.93 -10.07 9.08
N ASP A 50 -6.11 -9.22 10.10
CA ASP A 50 -5.80 -9.58 11.50
C ASP A 50 -7.02 -10.09 12.29
N ARG A 51 -8.22 -10.04 11.68
CA ARG A 51 -9.49 -10.46 12.32
C ARG A 51 -10.09 -11.69 11.64
N PRO A 52 -10.78 -12.57 12.41
CA PRO A 52 -11.58 -13.64 11.83
C PRO A 52 -12.67 -13.10 10.89
N PRO A 53 -13.03 -13.82 9.81
CA PRO A 53 -12.53 -15.15 9.43
C PRO A 53 -11.19 -15.13 8.66
N ASP A 54 -10.71 -13.96 8.26
CA ASP A 54 -9.59 -13.77 7.33
C ASP A 54 -8.21 -13.95 7.99
N SER A 55 -8.14 -13.90 9.32
CA SER A 55 -6.88 -14.08 10.07
C SER A 55 -6.14 -15.39 9.78
N ARG A 56 -6.85 -16.42 9.29
CA ARG A 56 -6.25 -17.70 8.85
C ARG A 56 -5.43 -17.59 7.58
N ILE A 57 -5.71 -16.59 6.74
CA ILE A 57 -5.01 -16.33 5.48
C ILE A 57 -4.19 -15.03 5.55
N ALA A 58 -3.90 -14.54 6.76
CA ALA A 58 -3.22 -13.26 6.98
C ALA A 58 -1.89 -13.16 6.24
N PHE A 59 -1.11 -14.25 6.22
CA PHE A 59 0.17 -14.32 5.52
C PHE A 59 0.04 -13.99 4.01
N ALA A 60 -1.06 -14.41 3.38
CA ALA A 60 -1.33 -14.19 1.96
C ALA A 60 -2.07 -12.87 1.67
N GLY A 61 -2.56 -12.19 2.71
CA GLY A 61 -3.30 -10.94 2.61
C GLY A 61 -2.42 -9.72 2.33
N PRO A 62 -3.01 -8.51 2.31
CA PRO A 62 -2.21 -7.29 2.26
C PRO A 62 -1.54 -7.01 3.61
N TRP A 63 -0.31 -6.53 3.55
CA TRP A 63 0.51 -6.16 4.69
C TRP A 63 0.94 -4.71 4.61
N LEU A 64 0.91 -4.01 5.75
CA LEU A 64 1.50 -2.70 5.92
C LEU A 64 2.91 -2.87 6.51
N ILE A 65 3.92 -2.28 5.87
CA ILE A 65 5.32 -2.32 6.29
C ILE A 65 5.82 -0.89 6.47
N ARG A 66 6.32 -0.54 7.65
CA ARG A 66 6.95 0.75 7.92
C ARG A 66 8.38 0.76 7.36
N ILE A 67 8.68 1.79 6.56
CA ILE A 67 9.99 1.94 5.91
C ILE A 67 10.93 2.71 6.84
N GLY A 68 12.15 2.22 6.99
CA GLY A 68 13.19 2.80 7.84
C GLY A 68 13.55 1.94 9.07
N ASP A 69 12.60 1.11 9.53
CA ASP A 69 12.78 0.30 10.74
C ASP A 69 13.26 -1.15 10.44
N MET A 70 13.26 -1.56 9.17
CA MET A 70 13.78 -2.87 8.72
C MET A 70 14.94 -2.71 7.75
N THR A 71 16.10 -3.26 8.10
CA THR A 71 17.26 -3.34 7.21
C THR A 71 16.94 -4.18 5.97
N GLY A 72 17.33 -3.71 4.78
CA GLY A 72 17.15 -4.42 3.51
C GLY A 72 15.71 -4.50 2.95
N SER A 73 14.70 -4.01 3.67
CA SER A 73 13.30 -4.06 3.18
C SER A 73 13.07 -3.21 1.94
N GLN A 74 13.77 -2.08 1.81
CA GLN A 74 13.65 -1.21 0.64
C GLN A 74 14.08 -1.91 -0.66
N GLU A 75 15.18 -2.68 -0.61
CA GLU A 75 15.69 -3.41 -1.77
C GLU A 75 14.75 -4.54 -2.18
N LYS A 76 14.28 -5.35 -1.23
CA LYS A 76 13.27 -6.38 -1.49
C LYS A 76 12.00 -5.77 -2.08
N LEU A 77 11.49 -4.69 -1.51
CA LEU A 77 10.28 -4.03 -2.02
C LEU A 77 10.47 -3.44 -3.41
N ALA A 78 11.65 -2.90 -3.73
CA ALA A 78 11.96 -2.42 -5.08
C ALA A 78 12.00 -3.58 -6.10
N VAL A 79 12.58 -4.73 -5.73
CA VAL A 79 12.56 -5.95 -6.57
C VAL A 79 11.12 -6.42 -6.80
N LEU A 80 10.31 -6.46 -5.73
CA LEU A 80 8.93 -6.91 -5.80
C LEU A 80 8.06 -5.96 -6.65
N GLU A 81 8.19 -4.65 -6.46
CA GLU A 81 7.51 -3.61 -7.25
C GLU A 81 7.85 -3.73 -8.74
N ALA A 82 9.13 -3.96 -9.07
CA ALA A 82 9.56 -4.10 -10.46
C ALA A 82 9.05 -5.38 -11.11
N ALA A 83 8.85 -6.44 -10.34
CA ALA A 83 8.43 -7.75 -10.86
C ALA A 83 6.91 -7.90 -10.95
N LEU A 84 6.15 -7.34 -10.01
CA LEU A 84 4.74 -7.67 -9.80
C LEU A 84 3.92 -6.45 -9.35
N PRO A 85 2.65 -6.32 -9.80
CA PRO A 85 1.72 -5.27 -9.36
C PRO A 85 1.25 -5.56 -7.92
N SER A 86 2.11 -5.29 -6.95
CA SER A 86 1.99 -5.82 -5.59
C SER A 86 2.41 -4.85 -4.49
N VAL A 87 2.82 -3.63 -4.86
CA VAL A 87 3.30 -2.61 -3.93
C VAL A 87 2.63 -1.25 -4.24
N SER A 88 2.18 -0.58 -3.19
CA SER A 88 1.89 0.86 -3.22
C SER A 88 2.45 1.52 -1.95
N TRP A 89 2.66 2.83 -1.99
CA TRP A 89 3.39 3.56 -0.95
C TRP A 89 2.49 4.62 -0.32
N LEU A 90 2.57 4.76 1.00
CA LEU A 90 1.76 5.67 1.80
C LEU A 90 2.67 6.56 2.64
N ALA A 91 2.64 7.87 2.41
CA ALA A 91 3.29 8.85 3.28
C ALA A 91 2.24 9.44 4.22
N THR A 92 2.45 9.29 5.53
CA THR A 92 1.49 9.80 6.51
C THR A 92 2.07 10.07 7.91
N ALA A 93 1.51 11.07 8.60
CA ALA A 93 1.69 11.29 10.03
C ALA A 93 0.75 10.40 10.89
N THR A 94 -0.18 9.68 10.26
CA THR A 94 -1.12 8.78 10.95
C THR A 94 -0.37 7.59 11.54
N ALA A 95 -0.67 7.28 12.81
CA ALA A 95 -0.13 6.10 13.48
C ALA A 95 -0.50 4.80 12.74
N ALA A 96 0.43 3.84 12.70
CA ALA A 96 0.28 2.59 11.94
C ALA A 96 -1.04 1.86 12.23
N GLN A 97 -1.45 1.76 13.50
CA GLN A 97 -2.69 1.09 13.89
C GLN A 97 -3.93 1.77 13.32
N THR A 98 -3.99 3.11 13.39
CA THR A 98 -5.08 3.90 12.82
C THR A 98 -5.12 3.75 11.30
N LEU A 99 -3.96 3.71 10.64
CA LEU A 99 -3.85 3.49 9.20
C LEU A 99 -4.36 2.09 8.82
N VAL A 100 -3.98 1.03 9.55
CA VAL A 100 -4.47 -0.34 9.32
C VAL A 100 -6.00 -0.39 9.44
N ILE A 101 -6.57 0.17 10.52
CA ILE A 101 -8.02 0.20 10.71
C ILE A 101 -8.72 0.91 9.55
N HIS A 102 -8.18 2.05 9.11
CA HIS A 102 -8.73 2.79 7.98
C HIS A 102 -8.70 1.95 6.69
N LEU A 103 -7.57 1.32 6.37
CA LEU A 103 -7.44 0.50 5.16
C LEU A 103 -8.40 -0.71 5.22
N GLN A 104 -8.52 -1.37 6.37
CA GLN A 104 -9.47 -2.47 6.60
C GLN A 104 -10.92 -2.05 6.36
N GLN A 105 -11.30 -0.86 6.80
CA GLN A 105 -12.66 -0.33 6.62
C GLN A 105 -12.97 0.00 5.15
N ASN A 106 -11.96 0.26 4.34
CA ASN A 106 -12.12 0.64 2.94
C ASN A 106 -11.83 -0.50 1.96
N MET A 107 -11.28 -1.64 2.40
CA MET A 107 -11.00 -2.76 1.52
C MET A 107 -12.23 -3.63 1.24
N ASN A 108 -13.15 -3.75 2.20
CA ASN A 108 -14.39 -4.50 2.04
C ASN A 108 -15.44 -3.59 1.42
N ILE A 109 -15.87 -3.89 0.20
CA ILE A 109 -16.87 -3.12 -0.53
C ILE A 109 -18.05 -3.98 -0.95
N VAL A 110 -19.17 -3.32 -1.24
CA VAL A 110 -20.34 -3.93 -1.86
C VAL A 110 -20.48 -3.34 -3.25
N LEU A 111 -20.56 -4.22 -4.24
CA LEU A 111 -20.78 -3.85 -5.64
C LEU A 111 -22.24 -3.43 -5.87
N PRO A 112 -22.56 -2.72 -6.98
CA PRO A 112 -23.93 -2.28 -7.26
C PRO A 112 -24.98 -3.40 -7.32
N ASP A 113 -24.55 -4.63 -7.60
CA ASP A 113 -25.40 -5.84 -7.62
C ASP A 113 -25.58 -6.50 -6.23
N GLY A 114 -25.00 -5.90 -5.18
CA GLY A 114 -25.06 -6.41 -3.81
C GLY A 114 -23.98 -7.43 -3.46
N GLN A 115 -23.09 -7.80 -4.39
CA GLN A 115 -22.00 -8.74 -4.09
C GLN A 115 -20.91 -8.08 -3.25
N ALA A 116 -20.36 -8.83 -2.29
CA ALA A 116 -19.17 -8.40 -1.57
C ALA A 116 -17.92 -8.56 -2.43
N ALA A 117 -17.05 -7.56 -2.42
CA ALA A 117 -15.77 -7.60 -3.09
C ALA A 117 -14.67 -7.03 -2.18
N LEU A 118 -13.44 -7.43 -2.46
CA LEU A 118 -12.27 -7.01 -1.71
C LEU A 118 -11.32 -6.20 -2.59
N LEU A 119 -11.08 -4.94 -2.22
CA LEU A 119 -10.16 -4.08 -2.93
C LEU A 119 -8.71 -4.45 -2.65
N ARG A 120 -7.96 -4.67 -3.72
CA ARG A 120 -6.50 -4.87 -3.68
C ARG A 120 -5.82 -3.50 -3.66
N LEU A 121 -5.84 -2.84 -2.50
CA LEU A 121 -5.28 -1.50 -2.30
C LEU A 121 -3.78 -1.43 -2.60
N GLN A 122 -3.07 -2.55 -2.56
CA GLN A 122 -1.66 -2.69 -2.91
C GLN A 122 -1.39 -2.78 -4.42
N ASP A 123 -2.40 -3.04 -5.25
CA ASP A 123 -2.22 -3.30 -6.68
C ASP A 123 -2.29 -1.97 -7.48
N PRO A 124 -1.20 -1.55 -8.15
CA PRO A 124 -1.15 -0.31 -8.93
C PRO A 124 -2.29 -0.16 -9.94
N ARG A 125 -2.69 -1.28 -10.57
CA ARG A 125 -3.72 -1.31 -11.62
C ARG A 125 -5.10 -1.06 -11.04
N VAL A 126 -5.33 -1.51 -9.80
CA VAL A 126 -6.58 -1.27 -9.08
C VAL A 126 -6.65 0.19 -8.65
N LEU A 127 -5.58 0.75 -8.09
CA LEU A 127 -5.54 2.16 -7.70
C LEU A 127 -5.79 3.11 -8.88
N LEU A 128 -5.16 2.85 -10.03
CA LEU A 128 -5.37 3.65 -11.24
C LEU A 128 -6.85 3.63 -11.68
N ARG A 129 -7.47 2.45 -11.70
CA ARG A 129 -8.90 2.30 -12.06
C ARG A 129 -9.84 2.93 -11.03
N LEU A 130 -9.53 2.79 -9.75
CA LEU A 130 -10.30 3.39 -8.67
C LEU A 130 -10.30 4.92 -8.75
N ALA A 131 -9.19 5.55 -9.12
CA ALA A 131 -9.15 7.01 -9.24
C ALA A 131 -10.11 7.57 -10.30
N GLY A 132 -10.38 6.81 -11.37
CA GLY A 132 -11.39 7.17 -12.38
C GLY A 132 -12.83 6.80 -12.00
N THR A 133 -13.00 5.88 -11.05
CA THR A 133 -14.32 5.34 -10.67
C THR A 133 -14.91 6.06 -9.46
N LEU A 134 -14.08 6.40 -8.47
CA LEU A 134 -14.53 7.04 -7.24
C LEU A 134 -14.91 8.49 -7.49
N ASP A 135 -16.05 8.90 -6.92
CA ASP A 135 -16.38 10.32 -6.84
C ASP A 135 -15.43 11.06 -5.87
N SER A 136 -15.51 12.39 -5.85
CA SER A 136 -14.64 13.24 -5.04
C SER A 136 -14.77 12.95 -3.53
N GLN A 137 -15.98 12.63 -3.05
CA GLN A 137 -16.23 12.37 -1.64
C GLN A 137 -15.69 11.00 -1.22
N GLN A 138 -15.93 9.96 -2.04
CA GLN A 138 -15.43 8.62 -1.82
C GLN A 138 -13.90 8.59 -1.83
N HIS A 139 -13.28 9.29 -2.77
CA HIS A 139 -11.83 9.37 -2.87
C HIS A 139 -11.21 10.20 -1.75
N HIS A 140 -11.84 11.32 -1.38
CA HIS A 140 -11.42 12.07 -0.21
C HIS A 140 -11.45 11.21 1.05
N ARG A 141 -12.56 10.47 1.27
CA ARG A 141 -12.69 9.54 2.40
C ARG A 141 -11.60 8.47 2.38
N LEU A 142 -11.37 7.82 1.25
CA LEU A 142 -10.35 6.76 1.14
C LEU A 142 -8.95 7.28 1.40
N THR A 143 -8.63 8.50 0.95
CA THR A 143 -7.28 9.07 1.06
C THR A 143 -7.09 10.00 2.26
N ALA A 144 -8.12 10.21 3.08
CA ALA A 144 -8.11 11.17 4.18
C ALA A 144 -6.90 11.04 5.13
N PRO A 145 -6.48 9.85 5.59
CA PRO A 145 -5.41 9.73 6.56
C PRO A 145 -4.02 9.78 5.94
N VAL A 146 -3.87 9.98 4.63
CA VAL A 146 -2.56 9.99 3.96
C VAL A 146 -2.27 11.34 3.32
N HIS A 147 -1.03 11.78 3.48
CA HIS A 147 -0.51 12.98 2.82
C HIS A 147 -0.27 12.70 1.35
N GLU A 148 0.25 11.50 1.05
CA GLU A 148 0.47 11.02 -0.30
C GLU A 148 0.28 9.50 -0.35
N TRP A 149 -0.26 9.02 -1.47
CA TRP A 149 -0.40 7.61 -1.80
C TRP A 149 0.06 7.41 -3.23
N THR A 150 1.22 6.78 -3.43
CA THR A 150 1.79 6.59 -4.76
C THR A 150 1.90 5.13 -5.15
N THR A 151 2.05 4.91 -6.45
CA THR A 151 2.37 3.62 -7.04
C THR A 151 3.09 3.82 -8.38
N THR A 152 3.49 2.73 -9.02
CA THR A 152 4.12 2.75 -10.35
C THR A 152 3.09 2.40 -11.43
N VAL A 153 2.94 3.29 -12.42
CA VAL A 153 2.10 3.07 -13.60
C VAL A 153 2.98 3.27 -14.84
N ASP A 154 3.10 2.25 -15.68
CA ASP A 154 3.95 2.28 -16.89
C ASP A 154 5.39 2.74 -16.62
N GLY A 155 5.95 2.31 -15.49
CA GLY A 155 7.30 2.67 -15.04
C GLY A 155 7.44 4.11 -14.53
N LYS A 156 6.34 4.85 -14.38
CA LYS A 156 6.32 6.22 -13.89
C LYS A 156 5.65 6.32 -12.52
N PRO A 157 6.12 7.21 -11.63
CA PRO A 157 5.45 7.46 -10.37
C PRO A 157 4.10 8.12 -10.60
N TRP A 158 3.07 7.60 -9.97
CA TRP A 158 1.72 8.14 -10.04
C TRP A 158 1.13 8.26 -8.64
N SER A 159 0.52 9.42 -8.37
CA SER A 159 -0.17 9.73 -7.12
C SER A 159 -1.64 9.36 -7.23
N PHE A 160 -2.07 8.41 -6.41
CA PHE A 160 -3.48 8.12 -6.16
C PHE A 160 -4.16 9.27 -5.41
N LYS A 161 -3.44 9.93 -4.49
CA LYS A 161 -3.97 11.07 -3.71
C LYS A 161 -4.32 12.26 -4.60
N GLN A 162 -3.49 12.57 -5.58
CA GLN A 162 -3.65 13.71 -6.48
C GLN A 162 -4.27 13.31 -7.82
N ARG A 163 -4.39 12.01 -8.10
CA ARG A 163 -4.87 11.42 -9.37
C ARG A 163 -4.04 11.86 -10.59
N THR A 164 -2.74 12.02 -10.42
CA THR A 164 -1.82 12.49 -11.47
C THR A 164 -0.46 11.79 -11.42
N PHE A 165 0.26 11.78 -12.54
CA PHE A 165 1.67 11.43 -12.55
C PHE A 165 2.49 12.48 -11.79
N LEU A 166 3.53 12.01 -11.08
CA LEU A 166 4.50 12.89 -10.45
C LEU A 166 5.64 13.16 -11.45
N CYS A 167 5.98 14.45 -11.59
CA CYS A 167 6.99 14.94 -12.52
C CYS A 167 8.36 15.07 -11.83
#